data_AF-A0A7S3XXL4-F1
#
_entry.id   AF-A0A7S3XXL4-F1
#
_cell.length_a   1.000
_cell.length_b   1.000
_cell.length_c   1.000
_cell.angle_alpha   90.00
_cell.angle_beta   90.00
_cell.angle_gamma   90.00
#
_symmetry.space_group_name_H-M   'P 1'
#
loop_
_entity.id
_entity.type
_entity.pdbx_description
1 polymer ?
#
loop_
_entity_poly.entity_id
_entity_poly.type
_entity_poly.pdbx_seq_one_letter_code
_entity_poly.pdbx_strand_id
1 'polypeptide(L)'
;MPPRKKKAKDDDESPSESDGAASEFSDFEGESTSSAKKKNAATKKKPRAAVKKTTVGQKRAPAKKASASSKKAKKESLAEVEEMPLAEVAKQKSPAEFFAENQNIAGFDNPGKSLYTTIRELVENALDAAESINVLPEIHLSIEEMTTEEFNKFRGRDTNEVVDSDLFASPSKRGKAKKKKGKGEMQAPPPKAAEQGAPSEADTDATSAAADASDAGNSSAAAGATAAGKGATPSTKKKRRGDEPMYYRIVCRDNGVGMAHEAIPNMLGRVLSGSKYGVRQTRGKFGLGSKMALIWSKKTTGMPIEITSGHSTDPAAPPAFLSHIVLDIDIYKNEPRVHKQEKLENPDGVRGTTLTVVTGGSWLTYRARVLAYLQQLAIITPYAELTFQFSCTGDPARDLGCVYRRRSRQMPPPALHVKHHPSSVNNLLLRQLLDQAPRASYKLVDFLTGELSCVERSVAKRIVAELGEGWDEKMDAKRLSVPQVHQLTQMLKSVKLFRPPDGDCLSPAGEYNLRLGILKETTPHYVATYTEKAAAFEGHPFVVEA
;
A
#
# COMPACT_ATOMS: atom_id res chain seq x y z
N MET A 1 -52.70 -26.57 23.73
CA MET A 1 -52.65 -27.29 25.03
C MET A 1 -51.23 -27.25 25.57
N PRO A 2 -51.01 -26.98 26.88
CA PRO A 2 -49.75 -27.28 27.61
C PRO A 2 -49.84 -28.72 28.22
N PRO A 3 -48.99 -29.20 29.17
CA PRO A 3 -47.86 -28.57 29.88
C PRO A 3 -46.59 -29.44 30.20
N ARG A 4 -45.55 -28.80 30.78
CA ARG A 4 -44.48 -29.33 31.71
C ARG A 4 -43.47 -30.38 31.15
N LYS A 5 -42.17 -30.47 31.53
CA LYS A 5 -41.24 -30.02 32.63
C LYS A 5 -40.87 -31.09 33.70
N LYS A 6 -39.57 -31.09 34.08
CA LYS A 6 -38.83 -31.80 35.19
C LYS A 6 -38.25 -33.18 34.80
N LYS A 7 -36.91 -33.39 34.89
CA LYS A 7 -36.01 -33.75 36.04
C LYS A 7 -36.10 -35.24 36.44
N ALA A 8 -35.07 -35.92 36.98
CA ALA A 8 -33.59 -35.74 36.99
C ALA A 8 -32.93 -36.95 37.71
N LYS A 9 -31.71 -37.31 37.32
CA LYS A 9 -30.66 -38.09 38.03
C LYS A 9 -29.40 -38.02 37.14
N ASP A 10 -28.16 -37.82 37.59
CA ASP A 10 -27.46 -38.08 38.86
C ASP A 10 -27.15 -39.58 39.08
N ASP A 11 -25.92 -39.96 38.70
CA ASP A 11 -25.08 -41.18 38.93
C ASP A 11 -23.90 -40.99 37.91
N ASP A 12 -22.76 -40.33 38.15
CA ASP A 12 -21.68 -40.50 39.14
C ASP A 12 -20.95 -41.85 39.07
N GLU A 13 -19.82 -41.90 38.35
CA GLU A 13 -18.64 -42.70 38.73
C GLU A 13 -17.40 -42.32 37.87
N SER A 14 -16.23 -42.28 38.51
CA SER A 14 -14.92 -42.11 37.88
C SER A 14 -13.94 -43.19 38.36
N PRO A 15 -13.22 -43.90 37.48
CA PRO A 15 -12.09 -44.72 37.90
C PRO A 15 -10.78 -43.93 37.84
N SER A 16 -9.98 -44.04 38.89
CA SER A 16 -8.62 -43.49 38.98
C SER A 16 -7.65 -44.54 39.52
N GLU A 17 -6.72 -44.98 38.67
CA GLU A 17 -5.52 -45.77 38.99
C GLU A 17 -4.54 -45.46 37.83
N SER A 18 -3.30 -44.97 37.98
CA SER A 18 -2.19 -45.17 38.92
C SER A 18 -1.23 -46.30 38.53
N ASP A 19 0.06 -46.07 38.84
CA ASP A 19 1.24 -46.89 38.53
C ASP A 19 1.60 -47.06 37.03
N GLY A 20 2.87 -47.17 36.65
CA GLY A 20 4.10 -46.99 37.44
C GLY A 20 5.30 -47.75 36.86
N ALA A 21 6.25 -47.05 36.25
CA ALA A 21 7.51 -47.64 35.77
C ALA A 21 8.64 -46.61 35.70
N ALA A 22 9.87 -47.03 35.99
CA ALA A 22 11.06 -46.18 35.98
C ALA A 22 12.26 -46.86 35.29
N SER A 23 13.07 -46.04 34.63
CA SER A 23 14.43 -46.32 34.15
C SER A 23 15.06 -44.95 33.86
N GLU A 24 16.00 -44.43 34.65
CA GLU A 24 17.39 -44.90 34.78
C GLU A 24 18.07 -45.13 33.42
N PHE A 25 18.86 -44.15 33.00
CA PHE A 25 20.09 -44.36 32.24
C PHE A 25 21.09 -43.25 32.60
N SER A 26 22.38 -43.61 32.70
CA SER A 26 23.39 -42.84 33.41
C SER A 26 24.40 -42.13 32.51
N ASP A 27 25.00 -41.07 33.06
CA ASP A 27 26.36 -40.57 32.90
C ASP A 27 27.05 -40.57 31.53
N PHE A 28 27.48 -39.37 31.12
CA PHE A 28 28.77 -39.20 30.46
C PHE A 28 29.41 -37.86 30.86
N GLU A 29 30.42 -37.91 31.74
CA GLU A 29 31.25 -36.75 32.07
C GLU A 29 32.29 -36.44 30.98
N GLY A 30 32.77 -35.20 30.96
CA GLY A 30 33.76 -34.73 29.98
C GLY A 30 34.54 -33.52 30.47
N GLU A 31 35.34 -33.68 31.52
CA GLU A 31 36.29 -32.64 31.94
C GLU A 31 37.36 -32.37 30.87
N SER A 32 37.75 -31.10 30.72
CA SER A 32 39.13 -30.74 30.39
C SER A 32 39.49 -29.39 31.03
N THR A 33 40.69 -29.28 31.59
CA THR A 33 41.04 -28.22 32.55
C THR A 33 42.26 -27.40 32.14
N SER A 34 42.48 -26.30 32.88
CA SER A 34 43.71 -25.47 32.88
C SER A 34 43.86 -24.50 31.67
N SER A 35 44.73 -23.48 31.70
CA SER A 35 45.81 -23.16 32.65
C SER A 35 45.96 -21.64 32.92
N ALA A 36 46.54 -21.30 34.08
CA ALA A 36 46.66 -19.94 34.61
C ALA A 36 47.89 -19.15 34.14
N LYS A 37 47.83 -17.80 34.22
CA LYS A 37 48.91 -16.81 34.57
C LYS A 37 48.42 -15.35 34.31
N LYS A 38 48.99 -14.26 34.83
CA LYS A 38 49.60 -13.88 36.14
C LYS A 38 50.10 -12.41 36.00
N LYS A 39 50.01 -11.56 37.05
CA LYS A 39 50.72 -10.25 37.19
C LYS A 39 50.26 -9.10 36.24
N ASN A 40 50.48 -7.79 36.48
CA ASN A 40 51.06 -7.05 37.63
C ASN A 40 50.60 -5.56 37.69
N ALA A 41 50.82 -4.90 38.86
CA ALA A 41 51.16 -3.46 39.08
C ALA A 41 50.35 -2.33 38.36
N ALA A 42 49.66 -1.43 39.07
CA ALA A 42 50.14 -0.14 39.64
C ALA A 42 50.41 0.98 38.59
N THR A 43 50.19 2.29 38.82
CA THR A 43 50.43 3.08 40.06
C THR A 43 49.56 4.36 40.15
N LYS A 44 49.50 4.97 41.35
CA LYS A 44 48.78 6.21 41.74
C LYS A 44 49.24 7.49 41.02
N LYS A 45 48.34 8.47 40.81
CA LYS A 45 48.36 9.80 41.50
C LYS A 45 47.13 10.70 41.25
N LYS A 46 46.97 11.70 42.12
CA LYS A 46 45.95 12.76 42.30
C LYS A 46 46.71 14.00 42.90
N PRO A 47 46.14 15.17 43.27
CA PRO A 47 44.83 15.81 43.00
C PRO A 47 44.92 17.36 42.73
N ARG A 48 43.77 18.07 42.87
CA ARG A 48 43.50 19.54 43.03
C ARG A 48 42.93 20.25 41.78
N ALA A 49 41.80 21.00 41.79
CA ALA A 49 41.15 21.99 42.70
C ALA A 49 41.57 23.45 42.38
N ALA A 50 40.72 24.51 42.42
CA ALA A 50 39.31 24.66 42.86
C ALA A 50 38.57 25.89 42.27
N VAL A 51 37.23 25.82 42.22
CA VAL A 51 36.19 26.83 42.58
C VAL A 51 36.44 28.35 42.36
N LYS A 52 35.51 29.01 41.63
CA LYS A 52 34.74 30.20 42.13
C LYS A 52 33.49 30.54 41.28
N LYS A 53 32.53 31.27 41.89
CA LYS A 53 31.26 31.80 41.33
C LYS A 53 31.16 33.31 41.61
N THR A 54 30.44 34.07 40.76
CA THR A 54 29.69 35.33 41.07
C THR A 54 28.93 35.76 39.78
N THR A 55 27.58 35.76 39.71
CA THR A 55 26.60 36.87 39.98
C THR A 55 26.73 38.10 39.07
N VAL A 56 25.70 38.84 38.59
CA VAL A 56 24.22 38.75 38.41
C VAL A 56 23.76 40.12 37.83
N GLY A 57 22.65 40.21 37.06
CA GLY A 57 21.97 41.49 36.68
C GLY A 57 21.58 41.56 35.19
N GLN A 58 20.31 41.39 34.76
CA GLN A 58 19.18 42.36 34.75
C GLN A 58 19.56 43.74 34.15
N LYS A 59 18.92 44.32 33.12
CA LYS A 59 17.47 44.50 32.86
C LYS A 59 17.21 45.33 31.56
N ARG A 60 15.96 45.23 31.05
CA ARG A 60 15.17 46.21 30.24
C ARG A 60 15.46 46.48 28.75
N ALA A 61 14.36 46.55 27.99
CA ALA A 61 14.19 47.23 26.69
C ALA A 61 13.54 48.64 26.90
N PRO A 62 13.37 49.44 25.83
CA PRO A 62 12.02 49.67 25.29
C PRO A 62 11.94 49.60 23.74
N ALA A 63 10.86 50.10 23.13
CA ALA A 63 10.48 49.82 21.74
C ALA A 63 9.83 51.00 20.99
N LYS A 64 9.51 50.78 19.69
CA LYS A 64 8.84 51.70 18.73
C LYS A 64 9.79 52.78 18.16
N LYS A 65 9.55 53.39 16.99
CA LYS A 65 8.31 53.56 16.19
C LYS A 65 8.63 53.56 14.67
N ALA A 66 7.62 53.53 13.80
CA ALA A 66 7.77 53.46 12.34
C ALA A 66 7.57 54.80 11.62
N SER A 67 8.07 54.90 10.38
CA SER A 67 7.68 55.88 9.35
C SER A 67 7.91 55.27 7.94
N ALA A 68 7.29 55.83 6.90
CA ALA A 68 7.36 55.31 5.52
C ALA A 68 7.32 56.45 4.49
N SER A 69 8.02 56.28 3.34
CA SER A 69 7.84 57.17 2.18
C SER A 69 8.28 56.55 0.83
N SER A 70 7.34 56.59 -0.12
CA SER A 70 7.46 56.74 -1.58
C SER A 70 8.77 56.41 -2.35
N LYS A 71 8.65 55.41 -3.24
CA LYS A 71 8.95 55.47 -4.70
C LYS A 71 10.06 56.41 -5.22
N LYS A 72 11.02 55.82 -5.96
CA LYS A 72 11.29 56.24 -7.35
C LYS A 72 11.81 55.06 -8.18
N ALA A 73 11.44 54.98 -9.45
CA ALA A 73 11.90 53.92 -10.36
C ALA A 73 13.24 54.29 -10.99
N LYS A 74 14.05 53.29 -11.31
CA LYS A 74 15.19 53.39 -12.23
C LYS A 74 15.13 52.23 -13.23
N LYS A 75 15.63 52.47 -14.43
CA LYS A 75 15.54 51.58 -15.59
C LYS A 75 16.93 51.02 -15.85
N GLU A 76 17.12 49.74 -15.60
CA GLU A 76 18.41 49.05 -15.77
C GLU A 76 18.30 47.91 -16.78
N SER A 77 19.45 47.47 -17.28
CA SER A 77 19.63 46.81 -18.58
C SER A 77 19.42 45.29 -18.55
N LEU A 78 19.43 44.70 -19.75
CA LEU A 78 19.62 43.25 -19.94
C LEU A 78 20.87 42.81 -19.16
N ALA A 79 20.68 41.92 -18.19
CA ALA A 79 21.76 41.25 -17.49
C ALA A 79 22.08 39.93 -18.21
N GLU A 80 23.36 39.57 -18.22
CA GLU A 80 23.83 38.30 -18.75
C GLU A 80 23.31 37.14 -17.88
N VAL A 81 23.07 35.98 -18.50
CA VAL A 81 22.67 34.78 -17.76
C VAL A 81 23.93 34.14 -17.19
N GLU A 82 24.37 34.62 -16.02
CA GLU A 82 25.34 33.89 -15.21
C GLU A 82 24.74 32.52 -14.86
N GLU A 83 25.39 31.45 -15.32
CA GLU A 83 25.00 30.07 -15.01
C GLU A 83 25.42 29.76 -13.57
N MET A 84 24.62 30.23 -12.61
CA MET A 84 24.86 30.01 -11.18
C MET A 84 25.01 28.51 -10.91
N PRO A 85 26.07 28.07 -10.21
CA PRO A 85 26.22 26.66 -9.86
C PRO A 85 25.02 26.22 -9.01
N LEU A 86 24.39 25.12 -9.41
CA LEU A 86 23.28 24.50 -8.71
C LEU A 86 23.74 24.01 -7.33
N ALA A 87 23.62 24.89 -6.32
CA ALA A 87 23.89 24.55 -4.94
C ALA A 87 23.04 23.33 -4.53
N GLU A 88 23.67 22.35 -3.86
CA GLU A 88 23.03 21.10 -3.42
C GLU A 88 22.05 21.34 -2.26
N VAL A 89 20.93 21.99 -2.57
CA VAL A 89 19.82 22.18 -1.63
C VAL A 89 19.15 20.83 -1.39
N ALA A 90 19.34 20.29 -0.19
CA ALA A 90 18.68 19.06 0.25
C ALA A 90 17.15 19.23 0.23
N LYS A 91 16.48 18.56 -0.71
CA LYS A 91 15.02 18.60 -0.87
C LYS A 91 14.37 17.50 -0.04
N GLN A 92 13.67 17.89 1.03
CA GLN A 92 12.76 16.99 1.74
C GLN A 92 11.51 16.74 0.89
N LYS A 93 11.03 15.49 0.86
CA LYS A 93 9.79 15.10 0.19
C LYS A 93 8.72 14.64 1.19
N SER A 94 7.46 14.85 0.83
CA SER A 94 6.32 14.33 1.58
C SER A 94 6.18 12.79 1.43
N PRO A 95 5.55 12.07 2.38
CA PRO A 95 5.21 10.66 2.17
C PRO A 95 4.32 10.43 0.95
N ALA A 96 3.36 11.32 0.69
CA ALA A 96 2.50 11.24 -0.49
C ALA A 96 3.25 11.55 -1.79
N GLU A 97 4.21 12.46 -1.75
CA GLU A 97 5.11 12.79 -2.88
C GLU A 97 6.02 11.61 -3.21
N PHE A 98 6.67 11.02 -2.20
CA PHE A 98 7.49 9.81 -2.34
C PHE A 98 6.72 8.69 -3.03
N PHE A 99 5.48 8.42 -2.61
CA PHE A 99 4.65 7.38 -3.23
C PHE A 99 4.04 7.78 -4.59
N ALA A 100 3.83 9.09 -4.86
CA ALA A 100 3.39 9.57 -6.18
C ALA A 100 4.49 9.46 -7.25
N GLU A 101 5.76 9.50 -6.85
CA GLU A 101 6.92 9.19 -7.68
C GLU A 101 7.17 7.68 -7.77
N ASN A 102 7.32 7.01 -6.62
CA ASN A 102 7.76 5.61 -6.50
C ASN A 102 6.58 4.61 -6.50
N GLN A 103 5.66 4.80 -7.44
CA GLN A 103 4.37 4.08 -7.52
C GLN A 103 4.53 2.55 -7.62
N ASN A 104 5.66 2.11 -8.18
CA ASN A 104 6.10 0.72 -8.31
C ASN A 104 6.07 -0.02 -6.96
N ILE A 105 6.51 0.65 -5.88
CA ILE A 105 6.63 0.08 -4.53
C ILE A 105 5.24 -0.34 -3.99
N ALA A 106 4.20 0.43 -4.34
CA ALA A 106 2.82 0.15 -3.96
C ALA A 106 2.07 -0.74 -4.97
N GLY A 107 2.73 -1.22 -6.03
CA GLY A 107 2.09 -2.03 -7.07
C GLY A 107 1.27 -1.23 -8.10
N PHE A 108 1.55 0.06 -8.27
CA PHE A 108 0.93 0.96 -9.26
C PHE A 108 1.90 1.27 -10.42
N ASP A 109 2.56 0.24 -10.96
CA ASP A 109 3.59 0.36 -12.01
C ASP A 109 3.04 0.46 -13.45
N ASN A 110 1.86 -0.08 -13.72
CA ASN A 110 1.22 -0.02 -15.04
C ASN A 110 -0.32 0.09 -14.90
N PRO A 111 -1.04 0.70 -15.87
CA PRO A 111 -2.48 0.97 -15.73
C PRO A 111 -3.34 -0.27 -15.46
N GLY A 112 -2.97 -1.45 -15.97
CA GLY A 112 -3.69 -2.69 -15.69
C GLY A 112 -3.50 -3.18 -14.25
N LYS A 113 -2.26 -3.13 -13.75
CA LYS A 113 -1.96 -3.48 -12.35
C LYS A 113 -2.53 -2.46 -11.37
N SER A 114 -2.44 -1.16 -11.68
CA SER A 114 -3.04 -0.10 -10.85
C SER A 114 -4.55 -0.28 -10.69
N LEU A 115 -5.27 -0.69 -11.74
CA LEU A 115 -6.69 -1.07 -11.67
C LEU A 115 -6.91 -2.29 -10.75
N TYR A 116 -6.16 -3.37 -10.95
CA TYR A 116 -6.20 -4.58 -10.10
C TYR A 116 -5.90 -4.28 -8.62
N THR A 117 -4.85 -3.51 -8.33
CA THR A 117 -4.45 -3.14 -6.96
C THR A 117 -5.51 -2.24 -6.31
N THR A 118 -6.11 -1.31 -7.06
CA THR A 118 -7.23 -0.49 -6.56
C THR A 118 -8.43 -1.34 -6.17
N ILE A 119 -8.84 -2.28 -7.03
CA ILE A 119 -9.93 -3.23 -6.75
C ILE A 119 -9.63 -4.04 -5.49
N ARG A 120 -8.42 -4.63 -5.41
CA ARG A 120 -7.98 -5.44 -4.28
C ARG A 120 -8.08 -4.66 -2.97
N GLU A 121 -7.47 -3.48 -2.92
CA GLU A 121 -7.42 -2.65 -1.71
C GLU A 121 -8.81 -2.16 -1.29
N LEU A 122 -9.72 -1.84 -2.23
CA LEU A 122 -11.10 -1.49 -1.88
C LEU A 122 -11.85 -2.68 -1.26
N VAL A 123 -11.74 -3.88 -1.85
CA VAL A 123 -12.45 -5.08 -1.37
C VAL A 123 -11.86 -5.62 -0.06
N GLU A 124 -10.54 -5.59 0.14
CA GLU A 124 -9.92 -6.00 1.42
C GLU A 124 -10.32 -5.06 2.57
N ASN A 125 -10.43 -3.74 2.33
CA ASN A 125 -10.90 -2.80 3.34
C ASN A 125 -12.42 -2.94 3.62
N ALA A 126 -13.22 -3.30 2.62
CA ALA A 126 -14.64 -3.61 2.79
C ALA A 126 -14.88 -4.87 3.65
N LEU A 127 -14.10 -5.94 3.45
CA LEU A 127 -14.13 -7.14 4.31
C LEU A 127 -13.71 -6.81 5.74
N ASP A 128 -12.55 -6.15 5.93
CA ASP A 128 -12.05 -5.72 7.24
C ASP A 128 -13.11 -4.86 7.97
N ALA A 129 -13.86 -4.01 7.25
CA ALA A 129 -14.89 -3.14 7.82
C ALA A 129 -16.14 -3.90 8.30
N ALA A 130 -16.60 -4.95 7.61
CA ALA A 130 -17.75 -5.75 8.03
C ALA A 130 -17.39 -6.74 9.16
N GLU A 131 -16.25 -7.41 9.04
CA GLU A 131 -15.74 -8.34 10.06
C GLU A 131 -15.42 -7.62 11.38
N SER A 132 -15.01 -6.34 11.34
CA SER A 132 -14.72 -5.54 12.55
C SER A 132 -15.90 -5.37 13.52
N ILE A 133 -17.14 -5.50 13.03
CA ILE A 133 -18.38 -5.44 13.81
C ILE A 133 -19.15 -6.77 13.79
N ASN A 134 -18.48 -7.87 13.42
CA ASN A 134 -19.05 -9.22 13.33
C ASN A 134 -20.31 -9.30 12.43
N VAL A 135 -20.34 -8.52 11.35
CA VAL A 135 -21.40 -8.55 10.32
C VAL A 135 -20.94 -9.39 9.14
N LEU A 136 -21.82 -10.28 8.66
CA LEU A 136 -21.60 -11.06 7.44
C LEU A 136 -21.39 -10.12 6.24
N PRO A 137 -20.21 -10.10 5.59
CA PRO A 137 -19.92 -9.12 4.56
C PRO A 137 -20.83 -9.26 3.34
N GLU A 138 -21.25 -8.14 2.81
CA GLU A 138 -21.95 -8.00 1.53
C GLU A 138 -21.27 -6.86 0.77
N ILE A 139 -20.63 -7.20 -0.35
CA ILE A 139 -19.76 -6.28 -1.09
C ILE A 139 -20.22 -6.23 -2.54
N HIS A 140 -20.49 -5.02 -3.03
CA HIS A 140 -20.84 -4.74 -4.41
C HIS A 140 -19.73 -3.92 -5.08
N LEU A 141 -19.06 -4.53 -6.05
CA LEU A 141 -18.01 -3.90 -6.85
C LEU A 141 -18.51 -3.72 -8.28
N SER A 142 -18.60 -2.47 -8.77
CA SER A 142 -18.81 -2.18 -10.18
C SER A 142 -17.63 -1.44 -10.82
N ILE A 143 -17.41 -1.71 -12.11
CA ILE A 143 -16.39 -1.07 -12.94
C ILE A 143 -17.03 -0.66 -14.28
N GLU A 144 -17.06 0.64 -14.56
CA GLU A 144 -17.59 1.22 -15.80
C GLU A 144 -16.41 1.70 -16.68
N GLU A 145 -16.29 1.16 -17.91
CA GLU A 145 -15.36 1.67 -18.93
C GLU A 145 -15.87 3.02 -19.46
N MET A 146 -15.09 4.09 -19.30
CA MET A 146 -15.40 5.43 -19.81
C MET A 146 -14.48 5.76 -20.99
N THR A 147 -15.06 6.20 -22.12
CA THR A 147 -14.27 6.73 -23.23
C THR A 147 -13.61 8.07 -22.84
N THR A 148 -12.62 8.51 -23.62
CA THR A 148 -12.04 9.85 -23.45
C THR A 148 -13.10 10.96 -23.60
N GLU A 149 -14.15 10.77 -24.42
CA GLU A 149 -15.23 11.75 -24.59
C GLU A 149 -16.18 11.81 -23.38
N GLU A 150 -16.61 10.68 -22.83
CA GLU A 150 -17.40 10.66 -21.60
C GLU A 150 -16.59 11.16 -20.41
N PHE A 151 -15.31 10.82 -20.32
CA PHE A 151 -14.42 11.37 -19.29
C PHE A 151 -14.25 12.89 -19.43
N ASN A 152 -14.15 13.42 -20.66
CA ASN A 152 -14.14 14.87 -20.91
C ASN A 152 -15.42 15.55 -20.43
N LYS A 153 -16.59 15.00 -20.78
CA LYS A 153 -17.90 15.50 -20.31
C LYS A 153 -18.02 15.43 -18.78
N PHE A 154 -17.62 14.32 -18.17
CA PHE A 154 -17.67 14.09 -16.72
C PHE A 154 -16.79 15.08 -15.92
N ARG A 155 -15.65 15.51 -16.47
CA ARG A 155 -14.81 16.57 -15.86
C ARG A 155 -15.25 18.00 -16.20
N GLY A 156 -16.45 18.19 -16.77
CA GLY A 156 -16.97 19.51 -17.12
C GLY A 156 -16.19 20.22 -18.24
N ARG A 157 -15.66 19.47 -19.21
CA ARG A 157 -14.88 20.03 -20.32
C ARG A 157 -15.49 19.64 -21.66
N ASP A 158 -16.08 20.61 -22.33
CA ASP A 158 -16.59 20.46 -23.69
C ASP A 158 -15.48 20.07 -24.68
N THR A 159 -15.88 19.42 -25.76
CA THR A 159 -14.98 18.96 -26.83
C THR A 159 -14.57 20.14 -27.71
N ASN A 160 -13.59 20.92 -27.25
CA ASN A 160 -12.93 21.93 -28.08
C ASN A 160 -12.47 21.30 -29.40
N GLU A 161 -12.87 21.88 -30.53
CA GLU A 161 -12.38 21.48 -31.85
C GLU A 161 -10.86 21.67 -31.94
N VAL A 162 -10.19 20.79 -32.68
CA VAL A 162 -8.73 20.81 -32.83
C VAL A 162 -8.33 21.86 -33.87
N VAL A 163 -8.24 23.12 -33.42
CA VAL A 163 -7.94 24.29 -34.26
C VAL A 163 -6.60 24.16 -35.00
N ASP A 164 -5.55 23.68 -34.33
CA ASP A 164 -4.25 23.37 -34.94
C ASP A 164 -4.10 21.85 -35.10
N SER A 165 -4.39 21.34 -36.30
CA SER A 165 -4.22 19.92 -36.62
C SER A 165 -2.77 19.51 -36.92
N ASP A 166 -1.86 20.45 -37.19
CA ASP A 166 -0.43 20.19 -37.41
C ASP A 166 0.31 19.99 -36.08
N LEU A 167 -0.14 20.61 -34.98
CA LEU A 167 0.39 20.41 -33.61
C LEU A 167 0.23 18.96 -33.14
N PHE A 168 -0.89 18.31 -33.46
CA PHE A 168 -1.18 16.92 -33.08
C PHE A 168 -0.77 15.91 -34.17
N ALA A 169 -0.12 16.36 -35.25
CA ALA A 169 0.39 15.47 -36.29
C ALA A 169 1.71 14.82 -35.85
N SER A 170 1.70 13.48 -35.69
CA SER A 170 2.93 12.68 -35.52
C SER A 170 4.03 13.11 -36.51
N PRO A 171 5.31 13.20 -36.10
CA PRO A 171 6.41 13.61 -36.99
C PRO A 171 6.47 12.83 -38.31
N SER A 172 6.09 11.54 -38.28
CA SER A 172 5.94 10.66 -39.44
C SER A 172 4.94 11.14 -40.52
N LYS A 173 3.91 11.90 -40.11
CA LYS A 173 2.93 12.54 -41.01
C LYS A 173 3.39 13.90 -41.51
N ARG A 174 4.10 14.66 -40.67
CA ARG A 174 4.57 16.04 -40.95
C ARG A 174 5.43 16.12 -42.21
N GLY A 175 6.25 15.11 -42.48
CA GLY A 175 7.03 14.97 -43.73
C GLY A 175 6.18 14.73 -44.99
N LYS A 176 5.01 14.08 -44.88
CA LYS A 176 4.09 13.85 -46.01
C LYS A 176 3.22 15.08 -46.32
N ALA A 177 2.90 15.90 -45.32
CA ALA A 177 2.18 17.16 -45.51
C ALA A 177 2.97 18.16 -46.40
N LYS A 178 4.25 18.41 -46.09
CA LYS A 178 5.11 19.29 -46.91
C LYS A 178 5.23 18.83 -48.36
N LYS A 179 5.28 17.51 -48.62
CA LYS A 179 5.38 16.97 -50.00
C LYS A 179 4.09 17.08 -50.82
N LYS A 180 2.95 17.48 -50.23
CA LYS A 180 1.66 17.67 -50.94
C LYS A 180 1.31 19.14 -51.24
N LYS A 181 1.93 20.12 -50.58
CA LYS A 181 1.81 21.56 -50.90
C LYS A 181 2.73 22.04 -52.05
N GLY A 182 3.55 21.14 -52.62
CA GLY A 182 4.53 21.43 -53.67
C GLY A 182 4.13 21.05 -55.11
N LYS A 183 2.82 20.97 -55.42
CA LYS A 183 2.32 20.83 -56.80
C LYS A 183 1.06 21.67 -57.00
N GLY A 184 1.26 22.96 -57.26
CA GLY A 184 0.30 23.85 -57.89
C GLY A 184 0.92 24.40 -59.18
N GLU A 185 0.18 24.25 -60.27
CA GLU A 185 0.24 25.00 -61.54
C GLU A 185 1.58 25.63 -61.99
N MET A 186 2.15 25.07 -63.07
CA MET A 186 2.90 25.83 -64.07
C MET A 186 2.17 25.69 -65.41
N GLN A 187 1.87 26.82 -66.06
CA GLN A 187 1.37 26.86 -67.43
C GLN A 187 2.50 26.51 -68.42
N ALA A 188 2.15 25.95 -69.58
CA ALA A 188 3.11 25.55 -70.60
C ALA A 188 3.57 26.75 -71.47
N PRO A 189 4.87 26.97 -71.66
CA PRO A 189 5.40 27.92 -72.65
C PRO A 189 5.50 27.28 -74.06
N PRO A 190 5.41 28.07 -75.14
CA PRO A 190 5.66 27.60 -76.51
C PRO A 190 7.17 27.40 -76.80
N PRO A 191 7.54 26.64 -77.85
CA PRO A 191 8.91 26.17 -78.05
C PRO A 191 9.83 27.17 -78.76
N LYS A 192 11.14 27.01 -78.52
CA LYS A 192 12.24 27.42 -79.43
C LYS A 192 13.27 26.29 -79.52
N ALA A 193 14.05 26.29 -80.61
CA ALA A 193 15.01 25.25 -80.95
C ALA A 193 16.44 25.82 -81.07
N ALA A 194 17.43 24.91 -81.15
CA ALA A 194 18.84 25.17 -81.40
C ALA A 194 19.61 25.90 -80.26
N GLU A 195 20.91 25.68 -80.04
CA GLU A 195 21.78 24.60 -80.53
C GLU A 195 23.00 24.36 -79.60
N GLN A 196 23.82 23.39 -80.01
CA GLN A 196 25.13 22.93 -79.53
C GLN A 196 26.06 23.96 -78.85
N GLY A 197 26.89 23.51 -77.89
CA GLY A 197 27.97 24.34 -77.31
C GLY A 197 28.69 23.74 -76.09
N ALA A 198 29.59 22.78 -76.31
CA ALA A 198 30.56 22.27 -75.32
C ALA A 198 32.00 22.75 -75.72
N PRO A 199 33.13 22.35 -75.09
CA PRO A 199 33.33 21.44 -73.95
C PRO A 199 34.40 21.92 -72.92
N SER A 200 34.89 20.96 -72.12
CA SER A 200 36.32 20.79 -71.68
C SER A 200 36.82 21.53 -70.43
N GLU A 201 37.74 20.98 -69.61
CA GLU A 201 38.09 19.57 -69.26
C GLU A 201 39.02 19.57 -68.01
N ALA A 202 39.51 18.39 -67.59
CA ALA A 202 40.66 18.16 -66.71
C ALA A 202 40.50 18.49 -65.18
N ASP A 203 41.04 17.72 -64.23
CA ASP A 203 41.61 16.35 -64.34
C ASP A 203 41.62 15.56 -63.01
N THR A 204 42.16 14.33 -63.10
CA THR A 204 42.56 13.30 -62.10
C THR A 204 43.04 13.76 -60.70
N ASP A 205 43.16 12.91 -59.67
CA ASP A 205 43.45 11.46 -59.63
C ASP A 205 43.01 10.75 -58.31
N ALA A 206 43.30 9.44 -58.18
CA ALA A 206 43.57 8.63 -56.97
C ALA A 206 42.72 7.35 -56.74
N THR A 207 43.37 6.23 -57.01
CA THR A 207 43.22 4.83 -56.54
C THR A 207 43.50 4.66 -55.02
N SER A 208 43.30 3.53 -54.30
CA SER A 208 42.68 2.20 -54.53
C SER A 208 42.62 1.32 -53.23
N ALA A 209 41.74 0.29 -53.23
CA ALA A 209 41.92 -1.09 -52.69
C ALA A 209 41.89 -1.46 -51.17
N ALA A 210 41.43 -2.71 -50.92
CA ALA A 210 41.54 -3.61 -49.74
C ALA A 210 40.85 -3.20 -48.40
N ALA A 211 39.96 -3.98 -47.74
CA ALA A 211 39.93 -5.41 -47.31
C ALA A 211 40.66 -5.65 -45.96
N ASP A 212 40.27 -6.54 -45.03
CA ASP A 212 39.08 -7.42 -44.85
C ASP A 212 38.93 -7.74 -43.32
N ALA A 213 37.99 -8.50 -42.73
CA ALA A 213 36.84 -9.35 -43.16
C ALA A 213 35.64 -9.08 -42.17
N SER A 214 34.91 -9.95 -41.44
CA SER A 214 34.62 -11.42 -41.26
C SER A 214 33.56 -11.52 -40.12
N ASP A 215 32.73 -12.55 -39.89
CA ASP A 215 32.12 -13.66 -40.68
C ASP A 215 30.96 -14.29 -39.82
N ALA A 216 30.11 -15.15 -40.41
CA ALA A 216 29.17 -16.16 -39.87
C ALA A 216 28.59 -16.07 -38.43
N GLY A 217 27.33 -16.41 -38.14
CA GLY A 217 26.25 -17.05 -38.90
C GLY A 217 25.05 -17.30 -37.95
N ASN A 218 24.00 -18.08 -38.22
CA ASN A 218 23.56 -18.80 -39.43
C ASN A 218 21.99 -18.87 -39.39
N SER A 219 21.34 -19.28 -40.48
CA SER A 219 19.88 -19.32 -40.63
C SER A 219 19.33 -20.68 -41.07
N SER A 220 18.10 -21.03 -40.65
CA SER A 220 17.11 -21.86 -41.39
C SER A 220 15.86 -22.06 -40.51
N ALA A 221 14.58 -22.00 -40.91
CA ALA A 221 13.86 -21.96 -42.21
C ALA A 221 13.34 -23.31 -42.75
N ALA A 222 12.01 -23.45 -42.73
CA ALA A 222 11.16 -24.28 -43.60
C ALA A 222 9.79 -23.56 -43.68
N ALA A 223 9.40 -23.00 -44.82
CA ALA A 223 8.54 -23.60 -45.86
C ALA A 223 7.03 -23.68 -45.46
N GLY A 224 6.06 -23.27 -46.29
CA GLY A 224 6.13 -22.53 -47.56
C GLY A 224 4.96 -22.88 -48.50
N ALA A 225 4.10 -21.91 -48.85
CA ALA A 225 3.01 -22.10 -49.82
C ALA A 225 2.55 -20.81 -50.53
N THR A 226 2.79 -20.75 -51.85
CA THR A 226 1.99 -20.13 -52.93
C THR A 226 1.23 -18.80 -52.74
N ALA A 227 1.37 -17.91 -53.73
CA ALA A 227 0.69 -16.60 -53.79
C ALA A 227 -0.56 -16.56 -54.67
N ALA A 228 -1.48 -15.62 -54.37
CA ALA A 228 -2.46 -15.08 -55.31
C ALA A 228 -2.80 -13.62 -54.94
N GLY A 229 -2.57 -12.67 -55.86
CA GLY A 229 -2.81 -11.25 -55.61
C GLY A 229 -4.16 -10.77 -56.13
N LYS A 230 -4.91 -10.01 -55.32
CA LYS A 230 -5.96 -9.09 -55.76
C LYS A 230 -5.82 -7.75 -55.01
N GLY A 231 -6.09 -6.65 -55.70
CA GLY A 231 -5.73 -5.31 -55.24
C GLY A 231 -6.51 -4.85 -54.01
N ALA A 232 -5.81 -4.30 -53.03
CA ALA A 232 -6.41 -3.60 -51.90
C ALA A 232 -6.45 -2.09 -52.18
N THR A 233 -7.65 -1.50 -52.12
CA THR A 233 -7.81 -0.04 -51.99
C THR A 233 -7.13 0.45 -50.71
N PRO A 234 -6.72 1.73 -50.63
CA PRO A 234 -6.01 2.26 -49.47
C PRO A 234 -6.96 2.41 -48.26
N SER A 235 -7.19 1.32 -47.55
CA SER A 235 -7.96 1.32 -46.31
C SER A 235 -7.30 2.27 -45.30
N THR A 236 -8.08 3.22 -44.82
CA THR A 236 -7.66 4.09 -43.71
C THR A 236 -7.35 3.20 -42.52
N LYS A 237 -6.09 3.24 -42.04
CA LYS A 237 -5.68 2.46 -40.86
C LYS A 237 -6.49 2.92 -39.64
N LYS A 238 -7.59 2.22 -39.38
CA LYS A 238 -8.45 2.38 -38.20
C LYS A 238 -7.54 2.27 -36.97
N LYS A 239 -7.46 3.35 -36.17
CA LYS A 239 -6.57 3.43 -35.01
C LYS A 239 -6.84 2.22 -34.11
N ARG A 240 -5.79 1.48 -33.71
CA ARG A 240 -5.98 0.32 -32.83
C ARG A 240 -6.49 0.84 -31.48
N ARG A 241 -7.62 0.30 -30.97
CA ARG A 241 -8.32 0.78 -29.75
C ARG A 241 -7.47 0.74 -28.46
N GLY A 242 -6.26 0.18 -28.49
CA GLY A 242 -5.31 0.19 -27.36
C GLY A 242 -4.30 1.35 -27.34
N ASP A 243 -4.46 2.35 -28.21
CA ASP A 243 -3.51 3.48 -28.39
C ASP A 243 -4.09 4.82 -27.84
N GLU A 244 -5.13 4.73 -27.01
CA GLU A 244 -5.81 5.86 -26.34
C GLU A 244 -6.02 5.52 -24.86
N PRO A 245 -5.93 6.51 -23.94
CA PRO A 245 -6.11 6.28 -22.52
C PRO A 245 -7.58 5.89 -22.23
N MET A 246 -7.76 4.71 -21.63
CA MET A 246 -9.05 4.24 -21.15
C MET A 246 -9.19 4.58 -19.67
N TYR A 247 -10.35 5.14 -19.32
CA TYR A 247 -10.70 5.54 -17.98
C TYR A 247 -11.73 4.58 -17.40
N TYR A 248 -11.71 4.37 -16.09
CA TYR A 248 -12.61 3.46 -15.40
C TYR A 248 -13.15 4.12 -14.13
N ARG A 249 -14.47 4.16 -13.97
CA ARG A 249 -15.11 4.43 -12.69
C ARG A 249 -15.22 3.10 -11.93
N ILE A 250 -14.59 3.04 -10.77
CA ILE A 250 -14.63 1.91 -9.85
C ILE A 250 -15.52 2.34 -8.69
N VAL A 251 -16.58 1.58 -8.39
CA VAL A 251 -17.42 1.78 -7.21
C VAL A 251 -17.37 0.54 -6.35
N CYS A 252 -16.95 0.67 -5.09
CA CYS A 252 -17.01 -0.40 -4.11
C CYS A 252 -17.94 0.01 -2.97
N ARG A 253 -19.01 -0.77 -2.75
CA ARG A 253 -19.96 -0.61 -1.64
C ARG A 253 -19.86 -1.80 -0.68
N ASP A 254 -19.89 -1.50 0.61
CA ASP A 254 -19.90 -2.47 1.72
C ASP A 254 -21.09 -2.26 2.67
N ASN A 255 -21.34 -3.24 3.53
CA ASN A 255 -22.34 -3.21 4.61
C ASN A 255 -21.72 -3.11 6.02
N GLY A 256 -20.45 -2.69 6.12
CA GLY A 256 -19.64 -2.78 7.33
C GLY A 256 -19.86 -1.64 8.33
N VAL A 257 -18.82 -1.34 9.13
CA VAL A 257 -18.86 -0.31 10.19
C VAL A 257 -18.96 1.13 9.67
N GLY A 258 -18.58 1.39 8.41
CA GLY A 258 -18.43 2.74 7.86
C GLY A 258 -17.37 3.58 8.60
N MET A 259 -17.15 4.81 8.13
CA MET A 259 -16.17 5.75 8.68
C MET A 259 -16.86 6.98 9.29
N ALA A 260 -16.43 7.36 10.51
CA ALA A 260 -16.95 8.55 11.20
C ALA A 260 -16.69 9.84 10.42
N HIS A 261 -17.68 10.74 10.40
CA HIS A 261 -17.71 11.94 9.56
C HIS A 261 -16.41 12.76 9.56
N GLU A 262 -15.95 13.19 10.75
CA GLU A 262 -14.76 14.03 10.91
C GLU A 262 -13.44 13.26 10.67
N ALA A 263 -13.48 11.93 10.66
CA ALA A 263 -12.31 11.08 10.48
C ALA A 263 -12.01 10.81 9.00
N ILE A 264 -13.02 10.72 8.14
CA ILE A 264 -12.89 10.37 6.70
C ILE A 264 -11.76 11.14 5.98
N PRO A 265 -11.65 12.49 6.09
CA PRO A 265 -10.59 13.22 5.39
C PRO A 265 -9.20 12.76 5.82
N ASN A 266 -8.95 12.59 7.11
CA ASN A 266 -7.66 12.11 7.63
C ASN A 266 -7.43 10.61 7.39
N MET A 267 -8.49 9.80 7.31
CA MET A 267 -8.43 8.36 7.04
C MET A 267 -8.09 8.02 5.59
N LEU A 268 -8.39 8.90 4.62
CA LEU A 268 -8.20 8.67 3.18
C LEU A 268 -7.26 9.67 2.49
N GLY A 269 -7.27 10.94 2.90
CA GLY A 269 -6.47 12.02 2.28
C GLY A 269 -5.11 12.28 2.94
N ARG A 270 -4.66 11.43 3.87
CA ARG A 270 -3.32 11.48 4.46
C ARG A 270 -2.63 10.11 4.33
N VAL A 271 -1.45 10.09 3.73
CA VAL A 271 -0.60 8.91 3.55
C VAL A 271 0.14 8.61 4.85
N LEU A 272 0.31 7.31 5.16
CA LEU A 272 0.75 6.81 6.46
C LEU A 272 -0.11 7.31 7.63
N SER A 273 -1.43 7.39 7.40
CA SER A 273 -2.46 7.36 8.46
C SER A 273 -3.22 6.02 8.42
N GLY A 274 -3.86 5.64 9.53
CA GLY A 274 -4.73 4.46 9.57
C GLY A 274 -5.12 4.04 10.98
N SER A 275 -6.11 3.16 11.07
CA SER A 275 -6.57 2.51 12.30
C SER A 275 -5.91 1.13 12.55
N LYS A 276 -5.09 0.65 11.61
CA LYS A 276 -4.51 -0.71 11.60
C LYS A 276 -3.11 -0.79 12.25
N TYR A 277 -2.71 0.19 13.05
CA TYR A 277 -1.44 0.16 13.79
C TYR A 277 -1.54 -0.68 15.07
N GLY A 278 -0.47 -1.39 15.41
CA GLY A 278 -0.40 -2.29 16.57
C GLY A 278 -0.09 -3.74 16.16
N VAL A 279 -0.25 -4.69 17.09
CA VAL A 279 -0.11 -6.13 16.81
C VAL A 279 -1.49 -6.76 16.68
N ARG A 280 -1.95 -6.92 15.44
CA ARG A 280 -3.24 -7.53 15.08
C ARG A 280 -3.16 -8.12 13.66
N GLN A 281 -3.73 -9.29 13.43
CA GLN A 281 -3.93 -9.79 12.06
C GLN A 281 -4.92 -8.88 11.32
N THR A 282 -4.50 -8.34 10.18
CA THR A 282 -5.32 -7.52 9.26
C THR A 282 -4.84 -7.76 7.83
N ARG A 283 -5.71 -7.56 6.83
CA ARG A 283 -5.35 -7.80 5.41
C ARG A 283 -4.28 -6.83 4.91
N GLY A 284 -4.44 -5.53 5.22
CA GLY A 284 -3.54 -4.45 4.77
C GLY A 284 -2.71 -3.80 5.89
N LYS A 285 -1.44 -4.19 6.03
CA LYS A 285 -0.52 -3.78 7.13
C LYS A 285 -0.16 -2.29 7.18
N PHE A 286 -0.02 -1.61 6.04
CA PHE A 286 0.53 -0.24 5.97
C PHE A 286 -0.52 0.87 5.99
N GLY A 287 -1.82 0.53 5.98
CA GLY A 287 -2.92 1.50 5.84
C GLY A 287 -2.92 2.28 4.52
N LEU A 288 -2.12 1.86 3.53
CA LEU A 288 -1.67 2.67 2.40
C LEU A 288 -2.59 2.60 1.16
N GLY A 289 -3.20 1.44 0.87
CA GLY A 289 -3.81 1.14 -0.43
C GLY A 289 -4.87 2.11 -0.93
N SER A 290 -5.86 2.45 -0.10
CA SER A 290 -6.91 3.41 -0.48
C SER A 290 -6.36 4.81 -0.77
N LYS A 291 -5.25 5.21 -0.13
CA LYS A 291 -4.53 6.45 -0.46
C LYS A 291 -3.78 6.34 -1.78
N MET A 292 -3.28 5.16 -2.13
CA MET A 292 -2.63 4.93 -3.42
C MET A 292 -3.62 4.95 -4.57
N ALA A 293 -4.83 4.42 -4.39
CA ALA A 293 -5.93 4.59 -5.33
C ALA A 293 -6.28 6.08 -5.54
N LEU A 294 -6.34 6.86 -4.46
CA LEU A 294 -6.56 8.32 -4.51
C LEU A 294 -5.41 9.06 -5.23
N ILE A 295 -4.14 8.76 -4.92
CA ILE A 295 -2.97 9.33 -5.60
C ILE A 295 -2.93 8.93 -7.09
N TRP A 296 -3.25 7.68 -7.42
CA TRP A 296 -3.30 7.19 -8.80
C TRP A 296 -4.46 7.83 -9.58
N SER A 297 -5.63 8.01 -8.97
CA SER A 297 -6.73 8.84 -9.50
C SER A 297 -6.23 10.26 -9.80
N LYS A 298 -5.70 10.96 -8.79
CA LYS A 298 -5.21 12.34 -8.95
C LYS A 298 -4.10 12.48 -10.00
N LYS A 299 -3.22 11.49 -10.17
CA LYS A 299 -2.15 11.51 -11.19
C LYS A 299 -2.64 11.17 -12.61
N THR A 300 -3.68 10.34 -12.76
CA THR A 300 -4.17 9.88 -14.08
C THR A 300 -5.35 10.65 -14.63
N THR A 301 -6.27 11.09 -13.77
CA THR A 301 -7.51 11.79 -14.14
C THR A 301 -7.59 13.19 -13.55
N GLY A 302 -6.94 13.41 -12.40
CA GLY A 302 -7.08 14.64 -11.62
C GLY A 302 -8.40 14.74 -10.86
N MET A 303 -9.26 13.72 -10.94
CA MET A 303 -10.57 13.72 -10.27
C MET A 303 -10.40 13.40 -8.77
N PRO A 304 -11.18 14.08 -7.90
CA PRO A 304 -11.30 13.67 -6.50
C PRO A 304 -11.99 12.30 -6.41
N ILE A 305 -11.85 11.65 -5.25
CA ILE A 305 -12.68 10.50 -4.88
C ILE A 305 -13.96 10.98 -4.20
N GLU A 306 -15.00 10.19 -4.31
CA GLU A 306 -16.33 10.44 -3.73
C GLU A 306 -16.64 9.31 -2.73
N ILE A 307 -17.06 9.69 -1.53
CA ILE A 307 -17.26 8.79 -0.39
C ILE A 307 -18.65 9.06 0.20
N THR A 308 -19.46 8.01 0.31
CA THR A 308 -20.71 8.01 1.09
C THR A 308 -20.59 6.98 2.20
N SER A 309 -20.79 7.38 3.46
CA SER A 309 -20.47 6.56 4.63
C SER A 309 -21.52 6.66 5.74
N GLY A 310 -22.23 5.55 6.00
CA GLY A 310 -23.12 5.39 7.16
C GLY A 310 -22.38 4.69 8.28
N HIS A 311 -21.93 5.45 9.29
CA HIS A 311 -21.06 4.93 10.34
C HIS A 311 -21.83 4.50 11.59
N SER A 312 -21.82 3.20 11.91
CA SER A 312 -22.27 2.68 13.20
C SER A 312 -21.43 1.47 13.61
N THR A 313 -21.01 1.45 14.87
CA THR A 313 -20.28 0.33 15.49
C THR A 313 -21.20 -0.74 16.07
N ASP A 314 -22.49 -0.45 16.22
CA ASP A 314 -23.51 -1.40 16.67
C ASP A 314 -24.34 -1.86 15.47
N PRO A 315 -24.32 -3.17 15.11
CA PRO A 315 -25.11 -3.71 14.03
C PRO A 315 -26.63 -3.49 14.15
N ALA A 316 -27.15 -3.30 15.38
CA ALA A 316 -28.57 -3.07 15.66
C ALA A 316 -28.99 -1.58 15.65
N ALA A 317 -28.03 -0.65 15.73
CA ALA A 317 -28.29 0.79 15.68
C ALA A 317 -27.98 1.36 14.28
N PRO A 318 -28.98 1.69 13.45
CA PRO A 318 -28.74 2.30 12.14
C PRO A 318 -28.14 3.71 12.30
N PRO A 319 -27.20 4.12 11.44
CA PRO A 319 -26.56 5.43 11.54
C PRO A 319 -27.55 6.55 11.13
N ALA A 320 -27.68 7.58 11.97
CA ALA A 320 -28.69 8.63 11.82
C ALA A 320 -28.53 9.53 10.57
N PHE A 321 -27.36 9.50 9.91
CA PHE A 321 -27.07 10.25 8.68
C PHE A 321 -26.01 9.54 7.85
N LEU A 322 -25.99 9.79 6.54
CA LEU A 322 -24.88 9.41 5.66
C LEU A 322 -23.89 10.57 5.56
N SER A 323 -22.61 10.31 5.77
CA SER A 323 -21.53 11.26 5.50
C SER A 323 -21.20 11.23 4.01
N HIS A 324 -21.51 12.30 3.28
CA HIS A 324 -21.11 12.43 1.87
C HIS A 324 -19.94 13.42 1.75
N ILE A 325 -18.83 12.97 1.18
CA ILE A 325 -17.56 13.71 1.12
C ILE A 325 -16.92 13.52 -0.26
N VAL A 326 -16.45 14.62 -0.84
CA VAL A 326 -15.64 14.65 -2.08
C VAL A 326 -14.25 15.18 -1.73
N LEU A 327 -13.22 14.39 -2.01
CA LEU A 327 -11.88 14.52 -1.42
C LEU A 327 -10.77 14.28 -2.45
N ASP A 328 -9.74 15.12 -2.43
CA ASP A 328 -8.42 14.79 -3.00
C ASP A 328 -7.29 15.05 -1.98
N ILE A 329 -6.02 14.96 -2.41
CA ILE A 329 -4.84 15.07 -1.55
C ILE A 329 -3.90 16.18 -2.02
N ASP A 330 -3.41 17.02 -1.11
CA ASP A 330 -2.22 17.82 -1.32
C ASP A 330 -0.99 16.89 -1.20
N ILE A 331 -0.46 16.48 -2.36
CA ILE A 331 0.65 15.52 -2.47
C ILE A 331 1.92 16.09 -1.80
N TYR A 332 2.15 17.39 -1.85
CA TYR A 332 3.36 18.01 -1.29
C TYR A 332 3.27 18.21 0.22
N LYS A 333 2.07 18.45 0.77
CA LYS A 333 1.89 18.58 2.23
C LYS A 333 1.54 17.27 2.95
N ASN A 334 1.09 16.24 2.22
CA ASN A 334 0.47 15.04 2.79
C ASN A 334 -0.80 15.36 3.60
N GLU A 335 -1.69 16.18 3.03
CA GLU A 335 -2.91 16.67 3.69
C GLU A 335 -4.17 16.45 2.83
N PRO A 336 -5.31 16.14 3.47
CA PRO A 336 -6.59 16.05 2.78
C PRO A 336 -7.05 17.41 2.26
N ARG A 337 -7.50 17.46 1.02
CA ARG A 337 -8.19 18.60 0.44
C ARG A 337 -9.65 18.22 0.17
N VAL A 338 -10.52 18.68 1.05
CA VAL A 338 -11.97 18.48 0.96
C VAL A 338 -12.57 19.48 -0.03
N HIS A 339 -13.36 19.00 -0.99
CA HIS A 339 -14.15 19.82 -1.93
C HIS A 339 -15.60 19.94 -1.48
N LYS A 340 -16.15 18.86 -0.93
CA LYS A 340 -17.49 18.79 -0.34
C LYS A 340 -17.45 17.91 0.90
N GLN A 341 -18.15 18.31 1.96
CA GLN A 341 -18.38 17.48 3.15
C GLN A 341 -19.73 17.87 3.74
N GLU A 342 -20.68 16.93 3.75
CA GLU A 342 -22.05 17.16 4.18
C GLU A 342 -22.66 15.91 4.84
N LYS A 343 -23.78 16.11 5.54
CA LYS A 343 -24.54 15.05 6.20
C LYS A 343 -25.89 14.94 5.49
N LEU A 344 -26.11 13.82 4.81
CA LEU A 344 -27.36 13.50 4.12
C LEU A 344 -28.27 12.70 5.06
N GLU A 345 -29.58 12.81 4.84
CA GLU A 345 -30.56 11.98 5.54
C GLU A 345 -30.35 10.48 5.23
N ASN A 346 -30.72 9.61 6.17
CA ASN A 346 -30.58 8.16 6.03
C ASN A 346 -31.89 7.43 6.39
N PRO A 347 -32.99 7.65 5.64
CA PRO A 347 -34.30 7.07 5.96
C PRO A 347 -34.27 5.53 5.94
N ASP A 348 -33.47 4.94 5.06
CA ASP A 348 -33.30 3.48 4.93
C ASP A 348 -32.33 2.86 5.97
N GLY A 349 -31.72 3.67 6.84
CA GLY A 349 -30.79 3.21 7.87
C GLY A 349 -29.51 2.55 7.34
N VAL A 350 -29.09 2.87 6.12
CA VAL A 350 -27.94 2.23 5.44
C VAL A 350 -26.66 2.45 6.24
N ARG A 351 -25.95 1.35 6.52
CA ARG A 351 -24.65 1.31 7.20
C ARG A 351 -23.59 0.73 6.26
N GLY A 352 -22.34 1.19 6.39
CA GLY A 352 -21.20 0.81 5.56
C GLY A 352 -20.69 1.96 4.71
N THR A 353 -19.78 1.67 3.80
CA THR A 353 -19.17 2.66 2.88
C THR A 353 -19.58 2.42 1.44
N THR A 354 -19.64 3.49 0.65
CA THR A 354 -19.51 3.46 -0.81
C THR A 354 -18.34 4.37 -1.19
N LEU A 355 -17.37 3.83 -1.93
CA LEU A 355 -16.19 4.53 -2.43
C LEU A 355 -16.18 4.51 -3.95
N THR A 356 -16.20 5.70 -4.55
CA THR A 356 -16.14 5.91 -6.00
C THR A 356 -14.79 6.53 -6.38
N VAL A 357 -14.07 5.89 -7.31
CA VAL A 357 -12.73 6.30 -7.79
C VAL A 357 -12.73 6.27 -9.32
N VAL A 358 -12.31 7.36 -9.97
CA VAL A 358 -12.25 7.45 -11.45
C VAL A 358 -10.80 7.54 -11.90
N THR A 359 -10.29 6.50 -12.57
CA THR A 359 -8.85 6.35 -12.82
C THR A 359 -8.50 5.83 -14.21
N GLY A 360 -7.30 6.15 -14.70
CA GLY A 360 -6.75 5.56 -15.92
C GLY A 360 -6.29 4.11 -15.70
N GLY A 361 -6.67 3.20 -16.59
CA GLY A 361 -6.44 1.76 -16.41
C GLY A 361 -6.28 0.96 -17.72
N SER A 362 -6.22 -0.37 -17.59
CA SER A 362 -6.38 -1.29 -18.72
C SER A 362 -7.10 -2.56 -18.26
N TRP A 363 -8.41 -2.64 -18.50
CA TRP A 363 -9.23 -3.80 -18.10
C TRP A 363 -8.82 -5.08 -18.82
N LEU A 364 -8.65 -5.02 -20.16
CA LEU A 364 -8.34 -6.19 -20.99
C LEU A 364 -7.08 -6.94 -20.53
N THR A 365 -6.07 -6.22 -20.04
CA THR A 365 -4.79 -6.81 -19.61
C THR A 365 -4.89 -7.54 -18.26
N TYR A 366 -5.84 -7.16 -17.38
CA TYR A 366 -5.94 -7.70 -16.01
C TYR A 366 -7.29 -8.35 -15.65
N ARG A 367 -8.29 -8.35 -16.54
CA ARG A 367 -9.63 -8.99 -16.36
C ARG A 367 -9.53 -10.40 -15.75
N ALA A 368 -8.68 -11.27 -16.32
CA ALA A 368 -8.49 -12.63 -15.82
C ALA A 368 -7.93 -12.68 -14.38
N ARG A 369 -7.04 -11.74 -14.01
CA ARG A 369 -6.46 -11.65 -12.66
C ARG A 369 -7.48 -11.11 -11.65
N VAL A 370 -8.30 -10.14 -12.03
CA VAL A 370 -9.39 -9.60 -11.18
C VAL A 370 -10.40 -10.71 -10.87
N LEU A 371 -10.82 -11.47 -11.88
CA LEU A 371 -11.77 -12.57 -11.70
C LEU A 371 -11.19 -13.71 -10.86
N ALA A 372 -9.93 -14.10 -11.10
CA ALA A 372 -9.23 -15.10 -10.29
C ALA A 372 -9.10 -14.65 -8.82
N TYR A 373 -8.78 -13.38 -8.56
CA TYR A 373 -8.74 -12.82 -7.21
C TYR A 373 -10.11 -12.87 -6.52
N LEU A 374 -11.19 -12.47 -7.21
CA LEU A 374 -12.55 -12.52 -6.64
C LEU A 374 -13.01 -13.97 -6.35
N GLN A 375 -12.66 -14.93 -7.20
CA GLN A 375 -12.95 -16.35 -6.96
C GLN A 375 -12.11 -16.92 -5.80
N GLN A 376 -10.81 -16.61 -5.74
CA GLN A 376 -9.93 -16.98 -4.61
C GLN A 376 -10.45 -16.41 -3.30
N LEU A 377 -10.93 -15.17 -3.31
CA LEU A 377 -11.54 -14.53 -2.15
C LEU A 377 -12.84 -15.23 -1.75
N ALA A 378 -13.71 -15.54 -2.71
CA ALA A 378 -14.97 -16.26 -2.49
C ALA A 378 -14.80 -17.70 -1.96
N ILE A 379 -13.63 -18.31 -2.17
CA ILE A 379 -13.21 -19.57 -1.54
C ILE A 379 -12.87 -19.35 -0.06
N ILE A 380 -11.99 -18.39 0.27
CA ILE A 380 -11.56 -18.20 1.67
C ILE A 380 -12.58 -17.46 2.55
N THR A 381 -13.55 -16.75 1.95
CA THR A 381 -14.66 -16.09 2.66
C THR A 381 -16.04 -16.64 2.23
N PRO A 382 -16.38 -17.92 2.50
CA PRO A 382 -17.68 -18.49 2.13
C PRO A 382 -18.87 -17.87 2.89
N TYR A 383 -18.58 -17.07 3.92
CA TYR A 383 -19.52 -16.27 4.71
C TYR A 383 -19.77 -14.87 4.12
N ALA A 384 -18.96 -14.42 3.17
CA ALA A 384 -19.20 -13.18 2.43
C ALA A 384 -20.16 -13.42 1.25
N GLU A 385 -20.81 -12.36 0.80
CA GLU A 385 -21.43 -12.28 -0.52
C GLU A 385 -20.72 -11.21 -1.34
N LEU A 386 -20.20 -11.58 -2.51
CA LEU A 386 -19.47 -10.68 -3.40
C LEU A 386 -20.20 -10.58 -4.74
N THR A 387 -20.74 -9.41 -5.05
CA THR A 387 -21.31 -9.09 -6.37
C THR A 387 -20.30 -8.25 -7.16
N PHE A 388 -19.97 -8.71 -8.36
CA PHE A 388 -19.12 -7.99 -9.30
C PHE A 388 -19.86 -7.67 -10.59
N GLN A 389 -19.70 -6.45 -11.10
CA GLN A 389 -20.22 -6.00 -12.39
C GLN A 389 -19.16 -5.21 -13.16
N PHE A 390 -18.98 -5.51 -14.44
CA PHE A 390 -18.24 -4.69 -15.39
C PHE A 390 -19.17 -4.27 -16.53
N SER A 391 -19.28 -2.97 -16.78
CA SER A 391 -20.00 -2.39 -17.92
C SER A 391 -19.04 -1.79 -18.93
N CYS A 392 -19.29 -2.03 -20.21
CA CYS A 392 -18.43 -1.62 -21.32
C CYS A 392 -19.13 -0.63 -22.24
N THR A 393 -18.74 0.65 -22.14
CA THR A 393 -19.41 1.69 -22.92
C THR A 393 -19.23 1.50 -24.42
N GLY A 394 -20.35 1.64 -25.12
CA GLY A 394 -20.50 1.41 -26.57
C GLY A 394 -20.57 -0.06 -26.98
N ASP A 395 -20.54 -1.05 -26.06
CA ASP A 395 -20.54 -2.47 -26.40
C ASP A 395 -21.00 -3.39 -25.25
N PRO A 396 -22.32 -3.45 -24.95
CA PRO A 396 -22.87 -4.27 -23.85
C PRO A 396 -22.60 -5.77 -23.98
N ALA A 397 -22.21 -6.26 -25.16
CA ALA A 397 -21.82 -7.66 -25.35
C ALA A 397 -20.47 -8.03 -24.68
N ARG A 398 -19.71 -7.04 -24.18
CA ARG A 398 -18.48 -7.25 -23.38
C ARG A 398 -18.67 -7.04 -21.88
N ASP A 399 -19.88 -6.70 -21.44
CA ASP A 399 -20.26 -6.63 -20.03
C ASP A 399 -20.01 -7.98 -19.33
N LEU A 400 -19.86 -7.95 -18.01
CA LEU A 400 -19.66 -9.15 -17.20
C LEU A 400 -20.19 -8.96 -15.79
N GLY A 401 -21.14 -9.79 -15.39
CA GLY A 401 -21.51 -9.97 -13.98
C GLY A 401 -21.02 -11.31 -13.43
N CYS A 402 -20.61 -11.34 -12.17
CA CYS A 402 -20.57 -12.58 -11.38
C CYS A 402 -21.01 -12.32 -9.93
N VAL A 403 -21.64 -13.32 -9.30
CA VAL A 403 -22.22 -13.20 -7.95
C VAL A 403 -21.82 -14.41 -7.12
N TYR A 404 -20.85 -14.22 -6.25
CA TYR A 404 -20.34 -15.23 -5.32
C TYR A 404 -21.21 -15.24 -4.06
N ARG A 405 -22.37 -15.88 -4.13
CA ARG A 405 -23.35 -15.91 -3.03
C ARG A 405 -22.81 -16.55 -1.76
N ARG A 406 -23.31 -16.11 -0.61
CA ARG A 406 -22.98 -16.66 0.71
C ARG A 406 -23.35 -18.15 0.83
N ARG A 407 -22.50 -18.95 1.48
CA ARG A 407 -22.77 -20.38 1.82
C ARG A 407 -22.58 -20.70 3.30
N SER A 408 -21.76 -19.95 4.04
CA SER A 408 -21.65 -20.03 5.50
C SER A 408 -22.40 -18.88 6.18
N ARG A 409 -22.89 -19.09 7.41
CA ARG A 409 -23.23 -18.00 8.35
C ARG A 409 -22.26 -17.95 9.54
N GLN A 410 -21.28 -18.84 9.58
CA GLN A 410 -20.23 -18.88 10.59
C GLN A 410 -18.99 -18.17 10.07
N MET A 411 -18.68 -17.03 10.65
CA MET A 411 -17.41 -16.34 10.41
C MET A 411 -16.34 -16.86 11.38
N PRO A 412 -15.05 -16.71 11.03
CA PRO A 412 -13.94 -16.77 11.98
C PRO A 412 -14.15 -15.86 13.20
N PRO A 413 -13.52 -16.15 14.36
CA PRO A 413 -13.43 -15.19 15.44
C PRO A 413 -12.68 -13.93 14.97
N PRO A 414 -13.09 -12.72 15.37
CA PRO A 414 -12.43 -11.49 14.93
C PRO A 414 -11.04 -11.38 15.55
N ALA A 415 -10.01 -11.18 14.71
CA ALA A 415 -8.62 -11.03 15.17
C ALA A 415 -8.50 -9.98 16.27
N LEU A 416 -7.74 -10.27 17.34
CA LEU A 416 -7.61 -9.41 18.51
C LEU A 416 -6.32 -8.58 18.46
N HIS A 417 -6.35 -7.39 19.09
CA HIS A 417 -5.15 -6.58 19.27
C HIS A 417 -4.40 -7.02 20.54
N VAL A 418 -3.11 -7.34 20.42
CA VAL A 418 -2.26 -7.82 21.52
C VAL A 418 -1.04 -6.93 21.74
N LYS A 419 -0.35 -7.18 22.86
CA LYS A 419 0.93 -6.51 23.21
C LYS A 419 2.10 -7.20 22.53
N HIS A 420 3.17 -6.45 22.28
CA HIS A 420 4.40 -6.98 21.70
C HIS A 420 5.03 -8.03 22.62
N HIS A 421 5.39 -9.18 22.03
CA HIS A 421 6.20 -10.18 22.70
C HIS A 421 7.65 -9.69 22.79
N PRO A 422 8.38 -9.89 23.91
CA PRO A 422 9.76 -9.43 24.10
C PRO A 422 10.71 -9.65 22.92
N SER A 423 10.70 -10.84 22.32
CA SER A 423 11.58 -11.20 21.20
C SER A 423 11.32 -10.39 19.90
N SER A 424 10.09 -9.90 19.72
CA SER A 424 9.69 -9.05 18.58
C SER A 424 10.20 -7.61 18.69
N VAL A 425 10.64 -7.20 19.88
CA VAL A 425 11.02 -5.82 20.17
C VAL A 425 12.42 -5.51 19.64
N ASN A 426 12.61 -4.30 19.13
CA ASN A 426 13.91 -3.74 18.73
C ASN A 426 14.12 -2.38 19.43
N ASN A 427 15.32 -1.79 19.34
CA ASN A 427 15.66 -0.56 20.09
C ASN A 427 14.69 0.61 19.84
N LEU A 428 14.23 0.78 18.59
CA LEU A 428 13.29 1.83 18.20
C LEU A 428 11.89 1.56 18.76
N LEU A 429 11.40 0.32 18.61
CA LEU A 429 10.10 -0.09 19.13
C LEU A 429 10.06 -0.06 20.66
N LEU A 430 11.14 -0.47 21.35
CA LEU A 430 11.25 -0.38 22.80
C LEU A 430 11.18 1.09 23.26
N ARG A 431 11.94 1.99 22.60
CA ARG A 431 11.86 3.43 22.89
C ARG A 431 10.45 3.97 22.67
N GLN A 432 9.82 3.63 21.54
CA GLN A 432 8.45 4.04 21.26
C GLN A 432 7.46 3.56 22.34
N LEU A 433 7.52 2.29 22.74
CA LEU A 433 6.65 1.73 23.78
C LEU A 433 6.89 2.41 25.15
N LEU A 434 8.15 2.69 25.50
CA LEU A 434 8.50 3.44 26.71
C LEU A 434 7.93 4.87 26.70
N ASP A 435 8.05 5.58 25.58
CA ASP A 435 7.52 6.93 25.44
C ASP A 435 5.98 6.95 25.44
N GLN A 436 5.34 6.02 24.71
CA GLN A 436 3.89 5.91 24.58
C GLN A 436 3.18 5.27 25.79
N ALA A 437 3.91 4.64 26.73
CA ALA A 437 3.31 3.95 27.88
C ALA A 437 2.36 4.88 28.68
N PRO A 438 1.17 4.43 29.09
CA PRO A 438 0.07 5.31 29.54
C PRO A 438 0.30 6.03 30.87
N ARG A 439 1.31 5.65 31.66
CA ARG A 439 1.62 6.25 32.97
C ARG A 439 2.70 7.31 32.84
N ALA A 440 2.55 8.43 33.56
CA ALA A 440 3.53 9.53 33.56
C ALA A 440 4.92 9.13 34.10
N SER A 441 4.96 8.15 35.01
CA SER A 441 6.16 7.41 35.40
C SER A 441 5.81 5.93 35.49
N TYR A 442 6.77 5.06 35.15
CA TYR A 442 6.56 3.62 35.06
C TYR A 442 7.80 2.91 35.59
N LYS A 443 7.68 2.16 36.68
CA LYS A 443 8.80 1.34 37.19
C LYS A 443 9.16 0.26 36.17
N LEU A 444 10.44 -0.04 36.00
CA LEU A 444 10.91 -0.98 34.97
C LEU A 444 10.25 -2.36 35.06
N VAL A 445 10.18 -2.97 36.25
CA VAL A 445 9.51 -4.28 36.41
C VAL A 445 8.01 -4.17 36.08
N ASP A 446 7.35 -3.07 36.46
CA ASP A 446 5.95 -2.86 36.13
C ASP A 446 5.75 -2.71 34.61
N PHE A 447 6.61 -1.96 33.92
CA PHE A 447 6.56 -1.78 32.46
C PHE A 447 6.74 -3.11 31.72
N LEU A 448 7.75 -3.90 32.11
CA LEU A 448 8.02 -5.20 31.50
C LEU A 448 6.83 -6.17 31.63
N THR A 449 6.15 -6.18 32.80
CA THR A 449 4.91 -6.98 32.99
C THR A 449 3.65 -6.34 32.42
N GLY A 450 3.68 -5.04 32.15
CA GLY A 450 2.50 -4.21 31.88
C GLY A 450 2.28 -3.93 30.40
N GLU A 451 3.33 -3.69 29.63
CA GLU A 451 3.26 -3.24 28.23
C GLU A 451 3.75 -4.29 27.22
N LEU A 452 4.40 -5.37 27.68
CA LEU A 452 4.77 -6.54 26.86
C LEU A 452 3.85 -7.73 27.16
N SER A 453 3.74 -8.67 26.21
CA SER A 453 3.05 -9.96 26.40
C SER A 453 4.00 -11.04 26.95
N CYS A 454 3.45 -12.07 27.59
CA CYS A 454 4.19 -13.25 28.09
C CYS A 454 5.32 -12.98 29.11
N VAL A 455 5.34 -11.81 29.76
CA VAL A 455 6.31 -11.45 30.81
C VAL A 455 5.70 -11.54 32.21
N GLU A 456 6.11 -12.55 32.96
CA GLU A 456 5.74 -12.72 34.37
C GLU A 456 6.62 -11.87 35.30
N ARG A 457 6.08 -11.44 36.45
CA ARG A 457 6.81 -10.55 37.40
C ARG A 457 8.07 -11.18 37.98
N SER A 458 8.09 -12.50 38.14
CA SER A 458 9.26 -13.31 38.48
C SER A 458 10.37 -13.16 37.43
N VAL A 459 10.02 -13.32 36.15
CA VAL A 459 10.94 -13.20 35.01
C VAL A 459 11.43 -11.76 34.83
N ALA A 460 10.54 -10.76 34.93
CA ALA A 460 10.90 -9.34 34.87
C ALA A 460 11.93 -8.94 35.94
N LYS A 461 11.78 -9.43 37.18
CA LYS A 461 12.77 -9.22 38.25
C LYS A 461 14.11 -9.86 37.94
N ARG A 462 14.11 -11.11 37.43
CA ARG A 462 15.34 -11.81 37.00
C ARG A 462 16.07 -11.09 35.88
N ILE A 463 15.34 -10.55 34.90
CA ILE A 463 15.91 -9.73 33.81
C ILE A 463 16.62 -8.49 34.35
N VAL A 464 16.00 -7.78 35.30
CA VAL A 464 16.62 -6.58 35.92
C VAL A 464 17.84 -6.94 36.75
N ALA A 465 17.84 -8.08 37.44
CA ALA A 465 19.02 -8.58 38.17
C ALA A 465 20.17 -9.00 37.24
N GLU A 466 19.87 -9.69 36.13
CA GLU A 466 20.85 -10.13 35.13
C GLU A 466 21.50 -8.95 34.38
N LEU A 467 20.79 -7.83 34.24
CA LEU A 467 21.33 -6.59 33.67
C LEU A 467 22.34 -5.88 34.59
N GLY A 468 22.41 -6.24 35.87
CA GLY A 468 23.51 -5.89 36.77
C GLY A 468 23.58 -4.42 37.21
N GLU A 469 24.80 -3.90 37.33
CA GLU A 469 25.06 -2.57 37.89
C GLU A 469 24.43 -1.44 37.04
N GLY A 470 23.77 -0.49 37.70
CA GLY A 470 23.05 0.61 37.05
C GLY A 470 21.58 0.32 36.73
N TRP A 471 21.06 -0.85 37.11
CA TRP A 471 19.66 -1.25 36.97
C TRP A 471 18.98 -1.44 38.33
N ASP A 472 17.70 -1.05 38.44
CA ASP A 472 16.86 -1.21 39.64
C ASP A 472 15.41 -1.48 39.23
N GLU A 473 14.69 -2.31 40.01
CA GLU A 473 13.29 -2.65 39.73
C GLU A 473 12.37 -1.43 39.69
N LYS A 474 12.70 -0.40 40.48
CA LYS A 474 11.89 0.80 40.68
C LYS A 474 12.31 1.97 39.79
N MET A 475 13.35 1.81 38.96
CA MET A 475 13.80 2.87 38.06
C MET A 475 12.72 3.24 37.03
N ASP A 476 12.64 4.53 36.68
CA ASP A 476 11.62 5.07 35.79
C ASP A 476 11.95 4.72 34.32
N ALA A 477 11.23 3.77 33.75
CA ALA A 477 11.50 3.17 32.44
C ALA A 477 11.54 4.21 31.32
N LYS A 478 10.72 5.27 31.40
CA LYS A 478 10.74 6.39 30.43
C LYS A 478 12.08 7.14 30.37
N ARG A 479 12.87 7.08 31.45
CA ARG A 479 14.18 7.75 31.58
C ARG A 479 15.37 6.88 31.18
N LEU A 480 15.15 5.65 30.70
CA LEU A 480 16.23 4.79 30.21
C LEU A 480 17.01 5.49 29.09
N SER A 481 18.33 5.53 29.24
CA SER A 481 19.25 6.07 28.24
C SER A 481 19.35 5.17 27.01
N VAL A 482 19.85 5.69 25.89
CA VAL A 482 20.00 4.90 24.64
C VAL A 482 20.85 3.62 24.84
N PRO A 483 21.99 3.64 25.57
CA PRO A 483 22.74 2.42 25.88
C PRO A 483 21.94 1.41 26.72
N GLN A 484 21.15 1.88 27.69
CA GLN A 484 20.29 1.01 28.51
C GLN A 484 19.16 0.39 27.69
N VAL A 485 18.51 1.15 26.80
CA VAL A 485 17.52 0.63 25.85
C VAL A 485 18.14 -0.45 24.96
N HIS A 486 19.41 -0.30 24.57
CA HIS A 486 20.13 -1.31 23.80
C HIS A 486 20.40 -2.60 24.61
N GLN A 487 20.98 -2.48 25.81
CA GLN A 487 21.22 -3.61 26.71
C GLN A 487 19.94 -4.38 27.04
N LEU A 488 18.85 -3.67 27.35
CA LEU A 488 17.55 -4.29 27.61
C LEU A 488 16.99 -4.97 26.35
N THR A 489 17.11 -4.36 25.16
CA THR A 489 16.70 -5.01 23.91
C THR A 489 17.48 -6.30 23.64
N GLN A 490 18.79 -6.31 23.90
CA GLN A 490 19.61 -7.52 23.77
C GLN A 490 19.17 -8.60 24.77
N MET A 491 18.92 -8.24 26.03
CA MET A 491 18.45 -9.16 27.07
C MET A 491 17.06 -9.74 26.76
N LEU A 492 16.12 -8.93 26.27
CA LEU A 492 14.79 -9.39 25.86
C LEU A 492 14.82 -10.33 24.63
N LYS A 493 15.95 -10.41 23.90
CA LYS A 493 16.16 -11.37 22.81
C LYS A 493 16.98 -12.60 23.21
N SER A 494 17.83 -12.54 24.23
CA SER A 494 18.59 -13.69 24.72
C SER A 494 17.78 -14.60 25.66
N VAL A 495 16.80 -14.05 26.37
CA VAL A 495 15.99 -14.79 27.35
C VAL A 495 15.04 -15.78 26.66
N LYS A 496 15.36 -17.07 26.78
CA LYS A 496 14.56 -18.21 26.30
C LYS A 496 13.38 -18.59 27.22
N LEU A 497 13.18 -17.88 28.33
CA LEU A 497 12.15 -18.19 29.34
C LEU A 497 10.75 -17.63 29.01
N PHE A 498 10.62 -16.80 27.97
CA PHE A 498 9.30 -16.31 27.56
C PHE A 498 8.51 -17.45 26.89
N ARG A 499 7.28 -17.66 27.34
CA ARG A 499 6.35 -18.55 26.65
C ARG A 499 6.05 -18.00 25.24
N PRO A 500 5.95 -18.84 24.20
CA PRO A 500 5.44 -18.41 22.90
C PRO A 500 4.10 -17.67 23.03
N PRO A 501 3.84 -16.63 22.22
CA PRO A 501 2.53 -16.00 22.17
C PRO A 501 1.48 -16.99 21.63
N ASP A 502 0.31 -17.01 22.28
CA ASP A 502 -0.81 -17.88 21.92
C ASP A 502 -1.49 -17.46 20.59
N GLY A 503 -2.17 -18.41 19.95
CA GLY A 503 -2.84 -18.22 18.65
C GLY A 503 -4.13 -17.39 18.71
N ASP A 504 -4.71 -17.17 19.89
CA ASP A 504 -6.07 -16.64 20.09
C ASP A 504 -6.31 -15.21 19.56
N CYS A 505 -5.25 -14.49 19.18
CA CYS A 505 -5.36 -13.19 18.52
C CYS A 505 -5.53 -13.26 16.99
N LEU A 506 -5.39 -14.45 16.42
CA LEU A 506 -5.51 -14.72 14.99
C LEU A 506 -6.97 -15.00 14.59
N SER A 507 -7.20 -14.94 13.29
CA SER A 507 -8.47 -15.21 12.62
C SER A 507 -8.19 -16.14 11.43
N PRO A 508 -8.00 -17.45 11.67
CA PRO A 508 -7.88 -18.45 10.61
C PRO A 508 -9.23 -18.62 9.90
N ALA A 509 -9.23 -19.04 8.64
CA ALA A 509 -10.48 -19.38 7.94
C ALA A 509 -11.18 -20.56 8.63
N GLY A 510 -10.38 -21.55 9.05
CA GLY A 510 -10.80 -22.82 9.63
C GLY A 510 -11.21 -23.83 8.55
N GLU A 511 -10.83 -25.10 8.73
CA GLU A 511 -11.12 -26.22 7.82
C GLU A 511 -12.56 -26.21 7.29
N TYR A 512 -13.56 -25.97 8.16
CA TYR A 512 -14.97 -25.91 7.77
C TYR A 512 -15.24 -24.88 6.66
N ASN A 513 -14.76 -23.65 6.82
CA ASN A 513 -14.97 -22.60 5.82
C ASN A 513 -14.13 -22.85 4.57
N LEU A 514 -12.85 -23.21 4.73
CA LEU A 514 -11.96 -23.50 3.61
C LEU A 514 -12.54 -24.62 2.72
N ARG A 515 -12.97 -25.73 3.33
CA ARG A 515 -13.59 -26.87 2.64
C ARG A 515 -14.90 -26.48 1.96
N LEU A 516 -15.75 -25.72 2.64
CA LEU A 516 -17.03 -25.26 2.10
C LEU A 516 -16.85 -24.30 0.91
N GLY A 517 -15.85 -23.42 0.97
CA GLY A 517 -15.49 -22.50 -0.11
C GLY A 517 -14.92 -23.19 -1.34
N ILE A 518 -14.03 -24.17 -1.14
CA ILE A 518 -13.50 -25.01 -2.22
C ILE A 518 -14.64 -25.77 -2.91
N LEU A 519 -15.50 -26.45 -2.14
CA LEU A 519 -16.68 -27.17 -2.67
C LEU A 519 -17.67 -26.26 -3.41
N LYS A 520 -17.83 -25.01 -2.95
CA LYS A 520 -18.70 -23.98 -3.52
C LYS A 520 -18.22 -23.48 -4.88
N GLU A 521 -16.93 -23.16 -5.01
CA GLU A 521 -16.39 -22.39 -6.15
C GLU A 521 -15.60 -23.23 -7.18
N THR A 522 -15.25 -24.48 -6.85
CA THR A 522 -14.45 -25.36 -7.74
C THR A 522 -15.04 -26.75 -7.97
N THR A 523 -16.06 -27.15 -7.20
CA THR A 523 -16.79 -28.43 -7.34
C THR A 523 -15.90 -29.67 -7.58
N PRO A 524 -14.88 -29.94 -6.74
CA PRO A 524 -13.94 -31.03 -6.96
C PRO A 524 -14.54 -32.40 -6.59
N HIS A 525 -13.98 -33.48 -7.13
CA HIS A 525 -14.36 -34.84 -6.73
C HIS A 525 -13.92 -35.21 -5.31
N TYR A 526 -12.80 -34.65 -4.85
CA TYR A 526 -12.25 -34.84 -3.51
C TYR A 526 -11.81 -33.49 -2.93
N VAL A 527 -11.97 -33.30 -1.63
CA VAL A 527 -11.44 -32.17 -0.89
C VAL A 527 -10.89 -32.67 0.45
N ALA A 528 -9.67 -32.28 0.75
CA ALA A 528 -9.06 -32.35 2.07
C ALA A 528 -8.72 -30.92 2.49
N THR A 529 -8.70 -30.66 3.79
CA THR A 529 -8.33 -29.38 4.39
C THR A 529 -7.71 -29.65 5.75
N TYR A 530 -6.75 -28.83 6.17
CA TYR A 530 -6.10 -28.95 7.47
C TYR A 530 -5.77 -27.58 8.07
N THR A 531 -6.06 -27.39 9.36
CA THR A 531 -5.60 -26.22 10.13
C THR A 531 -4.59 -26.70 11.19
N GLU A 532 -3.32 -26.35 11.03
CA GLU A 532 -2.27 -26.67 12.02
C GLU A 532 -2.43 -25.84 13.30
N LYS A 533 -1.94 -26.36 14.42
CA LYS A 533 -1.90 -25.63 15.70
C LYS A 533 -1.08 -24.35 15.57
N ALA A 534 -1.47 -23.33 16.33
CA ALA A 534 -0.74 -22.06 16.35
C ALA A 534 0.71 -22.26 16.83
N ALA A 535 1.64 -21.71 16.06
CA ALA A 535 3.06 -21.66 16.36
C ALA A 535 3.50 -20.18 16.47
N ALA A 536 4.77 -19.94 16.80
CA ALA A 536 5.30 -18.57 16.89
C ALA A 536 6.68 -18.43 16.26
N PHE A 537 6.91 -17.29 15.60
CA PHE A 537 8.19 -16.93 14.99
C PHE A 537 8.53 -15.47 15.34
N GLU A 538 9.75 -15.22 15.82
CA GLU A 538 10.23 -13.90 16.29
C GLU A 538 9.31 -13.17 17.30
N GLY A 539 8.46 -13.90 18.03
CA GLY A 539 7.47 -13.31 18.94
C GLY A 539 6.16 -12.88 18.28
N HIS A 540 5.88 -13.35 17.07
CA HIS A 540 4.60 -13.25 16.39
C HIS A 540 3.95 -14.63 16.28
N PRO A 541 2.69 -14.82 16.73
CA PRO A 541 1.97 -16.07 16.51
C PRO A 541 1.54 -16.18 15.04
N PHE A 542 1.47 -17.41 14.53
CA PHE A 542 0.97 -17.73 13.19
C PHE A 542 0.27 -19.10 13.19
N VAL A 543 -0.61 -19.30 12.21
CA VAL A 543 -1.29 -20.57 11.91
C VAL A 543 -1.06 -20.86 10.43
N VAL A 544 -0.96 -22.14 10.06
CA VAL A 544 -0.88 -22.60 8.67
C VAL A 544 -2.15 -23.38 8.34
N GLU A 545 -2.75 -23.07 7.19
CA GLU A 545 -3.94 -23.73 6.67
C GLU A 545 -3.63 -24.27 5.26
N ALA A 546 -4.15 -25.45 4.93
CA ALA A 546 -3.91 -26.17 3.67
C ALA A 546 -5.21 -26.79 3.13
#